data_AF-A0A561W571-F1
#
_entry.id   AF-A0A561W571-F1
#
_cell.length_a   1.000
_cell.length_b   1.000
_cell.length_c   1.000
_cell.angle_alpha   90.00
_cell.angle_beta   90.00
_cell.angle_gamma   90.00
#
_symmetry.space_group_name_H-M   'P 1'
#
loop_
_entity.id
_entity.type
_entity.pdbx_description
1 polymer ?
#
loop_
_entity_poly.entity_id
_entity_poly.type
_entity_poly.pdbx_seq_one_letter_code
_entity_poly.pdbx_strand_id
1 'polypeptide(L)'
;MSVLRPLRRTGRALCEFLNAPHNAGYDHRLHPLTDLPVPAEILNDETFSDHLEDLRRSRADLARITAGILPNVFEGTRADLAKTRRAVSVSLAEAALTTELLQPLEDPFWRAEYAYPFPIAALARHYRIATSPAQSKEALLKLGESVARTIGGLALAVLVGRNDNRMSAELRRKFERSATWGTWNWMIKDLRAAGSVPELPELDSILDENGTHTLLTQALKLRNDSGHSFSVQPAHELEEEIAQIEPVVQLILESASWLAQLQYDLVDRCEYTGTGFRLIGRRLRGSHPDWEPFDRLVSGPVTPHRVYVNGPSNAAAIELWPTANAELCPKCRQWEFFVINEVHRYTATLRSGRDHEIDRQLT
;
A
#
# COMPACT_ATOMS: atom_id res chain seq x y z
N MET A 1 29.17 -4.68 -21.08
CA MET A 1 29.28 -4.54 -19.60
C MET A 1 29.19 -5.95 -19.01
N SER A 2 30.20 -6.39 -18.27
CA SER A 2 30.19 -7.68 -17.59
C SER A 2 29.38 -7.55 -16.30
N VAL A 3 28.29 -8.31 -16.17
CA VAL A 3 27.45 -8.36 -14.97
C VAL A 3 27.97 -9.48 -14.07
N LEU A 4 28.32 -9.15 -12.83
CA LEU A 4 28.74 -10.16 -11.84
C LEU A 4 27.57 -11.04 -11.48
N ARG A 5 27.78 -12.36 -11.46
CA ARG A 5 26.77 -13.35 -11.08
C ARG A 5 27.30 -14.20 -9.94
N PRO A 6 26.46 -14.52 -8.95
CA PRO A 6 26.84 -15.39 -7.84
C PRO A 6 27.03 -16.82 -8.37
N LEU A 7 28.11 -17.50 -7.95
CA LEU A 7 28.41 -18.88 -8.34
C LEU A 7 27.59 -19.92 -7.54
N ARG A 8 27.02 -19.52 -6.39
CA ARG A 8 26.18 -20.35 -5.49
C ARG A 8 25.07 -19.50 -4.85
N ARG A 9 24.33 -20.03 -3.86
CA ARG A 9 23.32 -19.25 -3.10
C ARG A 9 23.92 -18.10 -2.27
N THR A 10 25.24 -18.08 -2.08
CA THR A 10 25.95 -17.06 -1.31
C THR A 10 26.47 -15.91 -2.18
N GLY A 11 26.60 -14.70 -1.61
CA GLY A 11 27.17 -13.53 -2.28
C GLY A 11 26.22 -12.80 -3.25
N ARG A 12 24.93 -13.11 -3.22
CA ARG A 12 23.91 -12.50 -4.10
C ARG A 12 23.77 -10.99 -3.89
N ALA A 13 23.69 -10.59 -2.62
CA ALA A 13 23.64 -9.19 -2.20
C ALA A 13 24.90 -8.43 -2.64
N LEU A 14 26.07 -9.07 -2.50
CA LEU A 14 27.34 -8.48 -2.94
C LEU A 14 27.37 -8.30 -4.47
N CYS A 15 26.89 -9.27 -5.24
CA CYS A 15 26.80 -9.12 -6.69
C CYS A 15 25.82 -8.01 -7.10
N GLU A 16 24.64 -7.88 -6.46
CA GLU A 16 23.76 -6.72 -6.75
C GLU A 16 24.45 -5.41 -6.43
N PHE A 17 25.06 -5.30 -5.24
CA PHE A 17 25.76 -4.09 -4.80
C PHE A 17 26.86 -3.67 -5.77
N LEU A 18 27.70 -4.61 -6.21
CA LEU A 18 28.79 -4.34 -7.15
C LEU A 18 28.30 -4.10 -8.60
N ASN A 19 27.09 -4.55 -8.94
CA ASN A 19 26.47 -4.27 -10.24
C ASN A 19 25.67 -2.95 -10.24
N ALA A 20 25.43 -2.34 -9.08
CA ALA A 20 24.65 -1.12 -8.98
C ALA A 20 25.41 0.06 -9.62
N PRO A 21 24.75 0.86 -10.49
CA PRO A 21 25.35 2.11 -10.96
C PRO A 21 25.45 3.07 -9.77
N HIS A 22 26.67 3.38 -9.33
CA HIS A 22 26.88 4.39 -8.29
C HIS A 22 26.61 5.78 -8.87
N ASN A 23 25.38 6.27 -8.72
CA ASN A 23 25.02 7.63 -9.15
C ASN A 23 25.45 8.67 -8.10
N ALA A 24 25.90 9.81 -8.63
CA ALA A 24 26.55 10.97 -7.98
C ALA A 24 28.03 10.76 -7.56
N GLY A 25 28.92 10.70 -8.57
CA GLY A 25 30.34 11.05 -8.41
C GLY A 25 31.33 9.90 -8.21
N TYR A 26 30.88 8.66 -8.13
CA TYR A 26 31.76 7.50 -7.94
C TYR A 26 32.08 6.82 -9.28
N ASP A 27 33.12 7.27 -9.96
CA ASP A 27 33.68 6.54 -11.10
C ASP A 27 34.57 5.40 -10.58
N HIS A 28 34.22 4.15 -10.88
CA HIS A 28 35.03 2.97 -10.55
C HIS A 28 36.45 3.01 -11.15
N ARG A 29 36.72 3.91 -12.09
CA ARG A 29 38.07 4.16 -12.63
C ARG A 29 38.91 5.09 -11.76
N LEU A 30 38.27 5.90 -10.91
CA LEU A 30 38.90 6.90 -10.05
C LEU A 30 38.98 6.47 -8.58
N HIS A 31 38.11 5.56 -8.14
CA HIS A 31 38.11 5.01 -6.79
C HIS A 31 38.28 3.48 -6.79
N PRO A 32 39.31 2.96 -6.11
CA PRO A 32 39.48 1.52 -5.90
C PRO A 32 38.24 0.91 -5.25
N LEU A 33 37.84 -0.30 -5.67
CA LEU A 33 36.75 -1.08 -5.04
C LEU A 33 36.97 -1.32 -3.53
N THR A 34 38.19 -1.13 -3.03
CA THR A 34 38.54 -1.22 -1.60
C THR A 34 37.98 -0.08 -0.76
N ASP A 35 37.64 1.05 -1.38
CA ASP A 35 37.19 2.26 -0.68
C ASP A 35 35.66 2.39 -0.67
N LEU A 36 34.96 1.42 -1.28
CA LEU A 36 33.52 1.34 -1.25
C LEU A 36 33.06 0.89 0.13
N PRO A 37 32.19 1.64 0.82
CA PRO A 37 31.62 1.22 2.09
C PRO A 37 30.69 0.04 1.82
N VAL A 38 31.21 -1.18 1.97
CA VAL A 38 30.46 -2.41 1.78
C VAL A 38 29.52 -2.60 2.98
N PRO A 39 28.19 -2.73 2.80
CA PRO A 39 27.25 -2.92 3.90
C PRO A 39 27.32 -4.38 4.41
N ALA A 40 28.39 -4.71 5.12
CA ALA A 40 28.73 -6.08 5.53
C ALA A 40 27.64 -6.78 6.36
N GLU A 41 26.86 -6.03 7.13
CA GLU A 41 25.73 -6.52 7.93
C GLU A 41 24.62 -7.08 7.03
N ILE A 42 24.24 -6.32 6.00
CA ILE A 42 23.18 -6.69 5.05
C ILE A 42 23.65 -7.81 4.10
N LEU A 43 24.94 -7.89 3.81
CA LEU A 43 25.48 -8.93 2.92
C LEU A 43 25.35 -10.36 3.46
N ASN A 44 25.25 -10.51 4.78
CA ASN A 44 25.10 -11.79 5.45
C ASN A 44 23.66 -12.03 5.95
N ASP A 45 22.73 -11.10 5.69
CA ASP A 45 21.32 -11.25 6.03
C ASP A 45 20.62 -12.16 5.01
N GLU A 46 20.13 -13.31 5.49
CA GLU A 46 19.41 -14.28 4.67
C GLU A 46 18.06 -13.72 4.18
N THR A 47 17.36 -12.97 5.02
CA THR A 47 16.05 -12.36 4.69
C THR A 47 16.23 -11.33 3.58
N PHE A 48 17.25 -10.49 3.68
CA PHE A 48 17.60 -9.54 2.62
C PHE A 48 17.97 -10.25 1.32
N SER A 49 18.73 -11.35 1.41
CA SER A 49 19.12 -12.14 0.25
C SER A 49 17.93 -12.79 -0.46
N ASP A 50 16.91 -13.22 0.28
CA ASP A 50 15.66 -13.77 -0.26
C ASP A 50 14.83 -12.68 -0.94
N HIS A 51 14.67 -11.51 -0.32
CA HIS A 51 14.00 -10.35 -0.95
C HIS A 51 14.68 -9.93 -2.26
N LEU A 52 16.02 -9.95 -2.32
CA LEU A 52 16.75 -9.66 -3.55
C LEU A 52 16.50 -10.71 -4.65
N GLU A 53 16.29 -11.97 -4.28
CA GLU A 53 15.95 -13.02 -5.24
C GLU A 53 14.55 -12.82 -5.82
N ASP A 54 13.57 -12.48 -4.97
CA ASP A 54 12.21 -12.17 -5.43
C ASP A 54 12.19 -10.92 -6.31
N LEU A 55 13.00 -9.91 -5.98
CA LEU A 55 13.19 -8.73 -6.83
C LEU A 55 13.80 -9.10 -8.19
N ARG A 56 14.82 -9.96 -8.22
CA ARG A 56 15.43 -10.45 -9.47
C ARG A 56 14.44 -11.27 -10.30
N ARG A 57 13.66 -12.14 -9.67
CA ARG A 57 12.60 -12.91 -10.34
C ARG A 57 11.57 -11.97 -10.95
N SER A 58 11.11 -10.98 -10.19
CA SER A 58 10.17 -9.95 -10.66
C SER A 58 10.73 -9.16 -11.84
N ARG A 59 12.02 -8.76 -11.80
CA ARG A 59 12.72 -8.12 -12.93
C ARG A 59 12.76 -9.03 -14.17
N ALA A 60 13.03 -10.32 -13.98
CA ALA A 60 13.06 -11.29 -15.09
C ALA A 60 11.67 -11.52 -15.68
N ASP A 61 10.63 -11.59 -14.85
CA ASP A 61 9.25 -11.70 -15.30
C ASP A 61 8.79 -10.46 -16.06
N LEU A 62 9.12 -9.26 -15.57
CA LEU A 62 8.88 -8.02 -16.31
C LEU A 62 9.63 -8.01 -17.65
N ALA A 63 10.91 -8.36 -17.67
CA ALA A 63 11.68 -8.43 -18.91
C ALA A 63 11.08 -9.44 -19.91
N ARG A 64 10.58 -10.58 -19.43
CA ARG A 64 9.90 -11.60 -20.24
C ARG A 64 8.56 -11.09 -20.78
N ILE A 65 7.75 -10.44 -19.96
CA ILE A 65 6.46 -9.84 -20.37
C ILE A 65 6.72 -8.76 -21.41
N THR A 66 7.65 -7.84 -21.14
CA THR A 66 8.02 -6.77 -22.07
C THR A 66 8.58 -7.32 -23.38
N ALA A 67 9.41 -8.37 -23.36
CA ALA A 67 9.90 -9.00 -24.57
C ALA A 67 8.79 -9.70 -25.39
N GLY A 68 7.75 -10.21 -24.73
CA GLY A 68 6.56 -10.75 -25.40
C GLY A 68 5.72 -9.67 -26.09
N ILE A 69 5.62 -8.50 -25.48
CA ILE A 69 4.87 -7.34 -26.00
C ILE A 69 5.66 -6.60 -27.09
N LEU A 70 6.98 -6.48 -26.92
CA LEU A 70 7.91 -5.83 -27.83
C LEU A 70 8.87 -6.86 -28.45
N PRO A 71 8.36 -7.81 -29.25
CA PRO A 71 9.18 -8.89 -29.76
C PRO A 71 10.20 -8.39 -30.79
N ASN A 72 11.28 -9.15 -30.97
CA ASN A 72 12.17 -8.92 -32.10
C ASN A 72 11.47 -9.30 -33.40
N VAL A 73 11.05 -8.29 -34.17
CA VAL A 73 10.30 -8.44 -35.43
C VAL A 73 11.03 -9.23 -36.53
N PHE A 74 12.32 -9.54 -36.35
CA PHE A 74 13.14 -10.35 -37.26
C PHE A 74 13.31 -11.82 -36.80
N GLU A 75 12.79 -12.20 -35.63
CA GLU A 75 12.67 -13.60 -35.23
C GLU A 75 11.44 -14.21 -35.94
N GLY A 76 11.65 -15.22 -36.80
CA GLY A 76 10.57 -15.95 -37.50
C GLY A 76 10.12 -15.41 -38.87
N THR A 77 10.52 -14.19 -39.27
CA THR A 77 10.08 -13.53 -40.52
C THR A 77 11.16 -13.39 -41.59
N ARG A 78 12.32 -14.05 -41.42
CA ARG A 78 13.59 -13.80 -42.16
C ARG A 78 13.58 -13.94 -43.69
N ALA A 79 12.43 -14.16 -44.35
CA ALA A 79 12.35 -14.33 -45.80
C ALA A 79 11.27 -13.48 -46.51
N ASP A 80 10.41 -12.73 -45.82
CA ASP A 80 9.28 -12.02 -46.45
C ASP A 80 9.13 -10.58 -45.92
N LEU A 81 9.60 -9.61 -46.72
CA LEU A 81 9.56 -8.18 -46.44
C LEU A 81 8.16 -7.63 -46.16
N ALA A 82 7.12 -8.16 -46.82
CA ALA A 82 5.75 -7.71 -46.61
C ALA A 82 5.22 -8.20 -45.25
N LYS A 83 5.54 -9.43 -44.87
CA LYS A 83 5.24 -9.96 -43.52
C LYS A 83 6.01 -9.22 -42.43
N THR A 84 7.30 -8.92 -42.64
CA THR A 84 8.08 -8.13 -41.68
C THR A 84 7.48 -6.73 -41.47
N ARG A 85 7.08 -6.03 -42.54
CA ARG A 85 6.43 -4.71 -42.43
C ARG A 85 5.13 -4.77 -41.64
N ARG A 86 4.29 -5.77 -41.90
CA ARG A 86 3.03 -5.96 -41.14
C ARG A 86 3.32 -6.27 -39.67
N ALA A 87 4.28 -7.15 -39.38
CA ALA A 87 4.68 -7.48 -38.02
C ALA A 87 5.16 -6.24 -37.26
N VAL A 88 5.99 -5.38 -37.88
CA VAL A 88 6.41 -4.10 -37.29
C VAL A 88 5.23 -3.20 -36.97
N SER A 89 4.29 -3.00 -37.89
CA SER A 89 3.13 -2.14 -37.64
C SER A 89 2.24 -2.65 -36.50
N VAL A 90 2.04 -3.96 -36.39
CA VAL A 90 1.28 -4.58 -35.29
C VAL A 90 2.02 -4.39 -33.97
N SER A 91 3.31 -4.74 -33.92
CA SER A 91 4.12 -4.58 -32.71
C SER A 91 4.24 -3.11 -32.27
N LEU A 92 4.26 -2.14 -33.20
CA LEU A 92 4.21 -0.72 -32.85
C LEU A 92 2.87 -0.30 -32.22
N ALA A 93 1.76 -0.81 -32.72
CA ALA A 93 0.44 -0.53 -32.14
C ALA A 93 0.30 -1.18 -30.75
N GLU A 94 0.76 -2.41 -30.59
CA GLU A 94 0.80 -3.12 -29.30
C GLU A 94 1.74 -2.43 -28.30
N ALA A 95 2.89 -1.93 -28.77
CA ALA A 95 3.82 -1.12 -27.98
C ALA A 95 3.14 0.14 -27.46
N ALA A 96 2.49 0.91 -28.34
CA ALA A 96 1.82 2.16 -27.97
C ALA A 96 0.72 1.91 -26.93
N LEU A 97 -0.13 0.90 -27.16
CA LEU A 97 -1.15 0.49 -26.20
C LEU A 97 -0.56 0.10 -24.85
N THR A 98 0.53 -0.67 -24.86
CA THR A 98 1.18 -1.09 -23.62
C THR A 98 1.81 0.09 -22.89
N THR A 99 2.46 1.01 -23.60
CA THR A 99 2.99 2.23 -23.00
C THR A 99 1.88 3.06 -22.36
N GLU A 100 0.72 3.21 -23.02
CA GLU A 100 -0.44 3.88 -22.42
C GLU A 100 -0.95 3.17 -21.16
N LEU A 101 -0.95 1.83 -21.13
CA LEU A 101 -1.33 1.05 -19.96
C LEU A 101 -0.31 1.15 -18.81
N LEU A 102 0.97 1.34 -19.12
CA LEU A 102 2.06 1.40 -18.15
C LEU A 102 2.35 2.83 -17.66
N GLN A 103 2.02 3.87 -18.42
CA GLN A 103 2.24 5.27 -18.06
C GLN A 103 1.61 5.64 -16.69
N PRO A 104 0.40 5.18 -16.34
CA PRO A 104 -0.15 5.29 -14.97
C PRO A 104 0.72 4.70 -13.85
N LEU A 105 1.65 3.79 -14.16
CA LEU A 105 2.47 3.13 -13.14
C LEU A 105 3.72 3.94 -12.77
N GLU A 106 4.03 5.03 -13.48
CA GLU A 106 5.11 5.94 -13.12
C GLU A 106 4.72 6.87 -11.96
N ASP A 107 3.45 7.24 -11.90
CA ASP A 107 2.89 8.12 -10.86
C ASP A 107 2.49 7.33 -9.60
N PRO A 108 3.09 7.59 -8.43
CA PRO A 108 2.72 6.95 -7.17
C PRO A 108 1.24 7.11 -6.80
N PHE A 109 0.61 8.25 -7.13
CA PHE A 109 -0.81 8.48 -6.85
C PHE A 109 -1.70 7.58 -7.70
N TRP A 110 -1.34 7.40 -8.97
CA TRP A 110 -2.11 6.56 -9.89
C TRP A 110 -1.87 5.07 -9.60
N ARG A 111 -0.65 4.68 -9.20
CA ARG A 111 -0.39 3.34 -8.62
C ARG A 111 -1.24 3.07 -7.39
N ALA A 112 -1.37 4.05 -6.49
CA ALA A 112 -2.22 3.93 -5.31
C ALA A 112 -3.71 3.81 -5.67
N GLU A 113 -4.21 4.62 -6.60
CA GLU A 113 -5.58 4.54 -7.11
C GLU A 113 -5.94 3.14 -7.63
N TYR A 114 -4.98 2.45 -8.27
CA TYR A 114 -5.22 1.16 -8.88
C TYR A 114 -4.98 -0.04 -7.95
N ALA A 115 -3.90 -0.01 -7.17
CA ALA A 115 -3.40 -1.21 -6.50
C ALA A 115 -3.67 -1.26 -5.00
N TYR A 116 -3.91 -0.12 -4.34
CA TYR A 116 -3.97 -0.08 -2.89
C TYR A 116 -5.36 -0.49 -2.39
N PRO A 117 -5.50 -0.79 -1.09
CA PRO A 117 -6.81 -1.00 -0.48
C PRO A 117 -7.73 0.20 -0.75
N PHE A 118 -9.02 -0.09 -0.95
CA PHE A 118 -10.06 0.90 -1.24
C PHE A 118 -9.98 2.23 -0.44
N PRO A 119 -9.79 2.24 0.90
CA PRO A 119 -9.74 3.50 1.66
C PRO A 119 -8.65 4.46 1.20
N ILE A 120 -7.53 3.97 0.68
CA ILE A 120 -6.44 4.80 0.15
C ILE A 120 -6.71 5.10 -1.33
N ALA A 121 -7.03 4.07 -2.10
CA ALA A 121 -7.22 4.18 -3.54
C ALA A 121 -8.32 5.19 -3.93
N ALA A 122 -9.44 5.21 -3.20
CA ALA A 122 -10.52 6.17 -3.43
C ALA A 122 -10.07 7.63 -3.21
N LEU A 123 -9.21 7.88 -2.23
CA LEU A 123 -8.69 9.23 -1.93
C LEU A 123 -7.54 9.63 -2.85
N ALA A 124 -6.74 8.68 -3.33
CA ALA A 124 -5.77 8.92 -4.40
C ALA A 124 -6.47 9.40 -5.68
N ARG A 125 -7.58 8.76 -6.05
CA ARG A 125 -8.45 9.24 -7.14
C ARG A 125 -8.98 10.65 -6.87
N HIS A 126 -9.47 10.94 -5.67
CA HIS A 126 -9.99 12.26 -5.33
C HIS A 126 -8.95 13.37 -5.52
N TYR A 127 -7.68 13.12 -5.16
CA TYR A 127 -6.59 14.05 -5.43
C TYR A 127 -6.34 14.20 -6.95
N ARG A 128 -6.26 13.09 -7.68
CA ARG A 128 -6.00 13.10 -9.13
C ARG A 128 -7.04 13.86 -9.96
N ILE A 129 -8.29 13.90 -9.49
CA ILE A 129 -9.39 14.62 -10.17
C ILE A 129 -9.66 15.99 -9.56
N ALA A 130 -8.87 16.44 -8.57
CA ALA A 130 -9.03 17.75 -7.97
C ALA A 130 -8.78 18.84 -9.03
N THR A 131 -9.64 19.86 -9.03
CA THR A 131 -9.66 20.90 -10.10
C THR A 131 -9.20 22.27 -9.62
N SER A 132 -8.96 22.43 -8.32
CA SER A 132 -8.49 23.69 -7.72
C SER A 132 -7.42 23.44 -6.66
N PRO A 133 -6.51 24.40 -6.40
CA PRO A 133 -5.48 24.27 -5.36
C PRO A 133 -6.07 23.91 -3.98
N ALA A 134 -7.19 24.52 -3.59
CA ALA A 134 -7.85 24.20 -2.33
C ALA A 134 -8.30 22.73 -2.26
N GLN A 135 -8.90 22.21 -3.34
CA GLN A 135 -9.29 20.79 -3.44
C GLN A 135 -8.07 19.87 -3.41
N SER A 136 -7.00 20.22 -4.12
CA SER A 136 -5.77 19.42 -4.15
C SER A 136 -5.10 19.33 -2.79
N LYS A 137 -4.97 20.47 -2.07
CA LYS A 137 -4.45 20.51 -0.71
C LYS A 137 -5.28 19.65 0.24
N GLU A 138 -6.61 19.81 0.23
CA GLU A 138 -7.49 19.00 1.09
C GLU A 138 -7.37 17.50 0.75
N ALA A 139 -7.36 17.15 -0.54
CA ALA A 139 -7.28 15.77 -0.99
C ALA A 139 -5.94 15.12 -0.62
N LEU A 140 -4.81 15.83 -0.72
CA LEU A 140 -3.49 15.35 -0.28
C LEU A 140 -3.47 15.07 1.21
N LEU A 141 -3.99 16.00 2.02
CA LEU A 141 -4.06 15.84 3.48
C LEU A 141 -4.96 14.65 3.86
N LYS A 142 -6.12 14.51 3.21
CA LYS A 142 -7.02 13.36 3.42
C LYS A 142 -6.37 12.05 2.98
N LEU A 143 -5.62 12.04 1.88
CA LEU A 143 -4.90 10.86 1.40
C LEU A 143 -3.83 10.42 2.41
N GLY A 144 -2.99 11.35 2.88
CA GLY A 144 -2.00 11.04 3.92
C GLY A 144 -2.63 10.55 5.22
N GLU A 145 -3.74 11.16 5.65
CA GLU A 145 -4.49 10.69 6.83
C GLU A 145 -5.08 9.29 6.60
N SER A 146 -5.53 8.98 5.38
CA SER A 146 -6.07 7.66 5.06
C SER A 146 -5.01 6.56 5.09
N VAL A 147 -3.78 6.86 4.66
CA VAL A 147 -2.65 5.93 4.83
C VAL A 147 -2.39 5.70 6.32
N ALA A 148 -2.35 6.78 7.13
CA ALA A 148 -2.20 6.67 8.58
C ALA A 148 -3.32 5.84 9.21
N ARG A 149 -4.58 6.10 8.83
CA ARG A 149 -5.78 5.40 9.31
C ARG A 149 -5.79 3.92 8.92
N THR A 150 -5.32 3.60 7.71
CA THR A 150 -5.26 2.21 7.23
C THR A 150 -4.19 1.43 7.99
N ILE A 151 -2.98 1.96 8.12
CA ILE A 151 -1.88 1.31 8.85
C ILE A 151 -2.18 1.27 10.36
N GLY A 152 -2.62 2.39 10.95
CA GLY A 152 -3.01 2.46 12.35
C GLY A 152 -4.24 1.60 12.68
N GLY A 153 -5.16 1.44 11.73
CA GLY A 153 -6.31 0.53 11.85
C GLY A 153 -5.89 -0.94 11.86
N LEU A 154 -4.93 -1.33 11.01
CA LEU A 154 -4.30 -2.66 11.07
C LEU A 154 -3.59 -2.88 12.40
N ALA A 155 -2.81 -1.88 12.86
CA ALA A 155 -2.11 -1.95 14.13
C ALA A 155 -3.10 -2.13 15.30
N LEU A 156 -4.19 -1.37 15.30
CA LEU A 156 -5.27 -1.53 16.28
C LEU A 156 -5.94 -2.91 16.18
N ALA A 157 -6.20 -3.43 14.98
CA ALA A 157 -6.78 -4.76 14.79
C ALA A 157 -5.88 -5.85 15.38
N VAL A 158 -4.56 -5.78 15.18
CA VAL A 158 -3.59 -6.70 15.80
C VAL A 158 -3.61 -6.58 17.33
N LEU A 159 -3.55 -5.37 17.88
CA LEU A 159 -3.61 -5.14 19.32
C LEU A 159 -4.90 -5.69 19.96
N VAL A 160 -6.04 -5.53 19.27
CA VAL A 160 -7.33 -6.06 19.69
C VAL A 160 -7.39 -7.58 19.55
N GLY A 161 -6.83 -8.14 18.47
CA GLY A 161 -6.73 -9.58 18.24
C GLY A 161 -5.92 -10.31 19.30
N ARG A 162 -4.82 -9.70 19.76
CA ARG A 162 -4.01 -10.19 20.89
C ARG A 162 -4.76 -10.18 22.24
N ASN A 163 -5.90 -9.49 22.31
CA ASN A 163 -6.74 -9.38 23.51
C ASN A 163 -8.12 -10.02 23.27
N ASP A 164 -8.14 -11.23 22.72
CA ASP A 164 -9.36 -12.02 22.43
C ASP A 164 -10.42 -11.26 21.62
N ASN A 165 -9.97 -10.48 20.62
CA ASN A 165 -10.81 -9.60 19.79
C ASN A 165 -11.62 -8.55 20.60
N ARG A 166 -11.11 -8.13 21.76
CA ARG A 166 -11.75 -7.11 22.61
C ARG A 166 -10.87 -5.88 22.78
N MET A 167 -11.46 -4.70 22.59
CA MET A 167 -10.77 -3.45 22.93
C MET A 167 -10.58 -3.31 24.45
N SER A 168 -9.33 -3.21 24.89
CA SER A 168 -8.98 -2.91 26.28
C SER A 168 -9.49 -1.53 26.71
N ALA A 169 -9.62 -1.30 28.01
CA ALA A 169 -10.04 0.00 28.55
C ALA A 169 -9.08 1.13 28.15
N GLU A 170 -7.78 0.84 28.06
CA GLU A 170 -6.77 1.80 27.61
C GLU A 170 -6.96 2.19 26.14
N LEU A 171 -7.19 1.21 25.25
CA LEU A 171 -7.45 1.48 23.84
C LEU A 171 -8.76 2.28 23.68
N ARG A 172 -9.83 1.91 24.40
CA ARG A 172 -11.11 2.65 24.37
C ARG A 172 -10.93 4.12 24.76
N ARG A 173 -10.12 4.40 25.79
CA ARG A 173 -9.84 5.78 26.24
C ARG A 173 -9.22 6.65 25.15
N LYS A 174 -8.42 6.08 24.25
CA LYS A 174 -7.82 6.81 23.11
C LYS A 174 -8.85 7.19 22.04
N PHE A 175 -10.03 6.57 22.07
CA PHE A 175 -11.18 6.86 21.20
C PHE A 175 -12.36 7.48 21.98
N GLU A 176 -12.14 8.02 23.19
CA GLU A 176 -13.19 8.79 23.90
C GLU A 176 -13.57 10.08 23.17
N ARG A 177 -12.72 10.53 22.24
CA ARG A 177 -12.93 11.66 21.33
C ARG A 177 -12.62 11.20 19.92
N SER A 178 -13.14 11.94 18.93
CA SER A 178 -12.90 11.69 17.50
C SER A 178 -11.44 11.37 17.22
N ALA A 179 -11.22 10.22 16.59
CA ALA A 179 -9.93 9.81 16.09
C ALA A 179 -9.40 10.86 15.11
N THR A 180 -8.17 11.28 15.34
CA THR A 180 -7.44 12.20 14.46
C THR A 180 -6.26 11.45 13.83
N TRP A 181 -5.57 12.09 12.89
CA TRP A 181 -4.29 11.58 12.39
C TRP A 181 -3.33 11.18 13.52
N GLY A 182 -3.22 12.01 14.56
CA GLY A 182 -2.38 11.73 15.72
C GLY A 182 -2.76 10.43 16.46
N THR A 183 -4.06 10.13 16.55
CA THR A 183 -4.57 8.89 17.14
C THR A 183 -4.04 7.66 16.39
N TRP A 184 -4.03 7.70 15.06
CA TRP A 184 -3.54 6.60 14.24
C TRP A 184 -2.03 6.39 14.35
N ASN A 185 -1.25 7.48 14.39
CA ASN A 185 0.19 7.38 14.64
C ASN A 185 0.49 6.77 16.02
N TRP A 186 -0.35 7.04 17.03
CA TRP A 186 -0.21 6.38 18.34
C TRP A 186 -0.46 4.87 18.26
N MET A 187 -1.42 4.40 17.46
CA MET A 187 -1.67 2.94 17.33
C MET A 187 -0.46 2.23 16.73
N ILE A 188 0.21 2.85 15.75
CA ILE A 188 1.44 2.33 15.15
C ILE A 188 2.56 2.25 16.20
N LYS A 189 2.71 3.29 17.04
CA LYS A 189 3.69 3.30 18.14
C LYS A 189 3.38 2.28 19.22
N ASP A 190 2.13 2.14 19.62
CA ASP A 190 1.70 1.18 20.65
C ASP A 190 1.98 -0.26 20.19
N LEU A 191 1.71 -0.57 18.92
CA LEU A 191 2.05 -1.88 18.35
C LEU A 191 3.56 -2.12 18.40
N ARG A 192 4.38 -1.13 18.02
CA ARG A 192 5.84 -1.22 18.12
C ARG A 192 6.29 -1.52 19.54
N ALA A 193 5.73 -0.84 20.52
CA ALA A 193 6.04 -1.07 21.93
C ALA A 193 5.61 -2.48 22.40
N ALA A 194 4.59 -3.07 21.77
CA ALA A 194 4.13 -4.43 22.04
C ALA A 194 5.00 -5.53 21.41
N GLY A 195 6.04 -5.19 20.63
CA GLY A 195 7.01 -6.12 20.06
C GLY A 195 6.67 -6.60 18.65
N SER A 196 7.31 -7.71 18.23
CA SER A 196 7.19 -8.28 16.88
C SER A 196 5.76 -8.54 16.44
N VAL A 197 5.48 -8.47 15.14
CA VAL A 197 4.13 -8.63 14.57
C VAL A 197 4.03 -9.86 13.66
N PRO A 198 4.11 -11.10 14.21
CA PRO A 198 4.05 -12.32 13.39
C PRO A 198 2.71 -12.48 12.64
N GLU A 199 1.64 -11.83 13.11
CA GLU A 199 0.33 -11.86 12.47
C GLU A 199 0.32 -11.13 11.12
N LEU A 200 1.16 -10.09 11.00
CA LEU A 200 1.33 -9.31 9.78
C LEU A 200 2.76 -8.76 9.73
N PRO A 201 3.76 -9.60 9.37
CA PRO A 201 5.17 -9.23 9.42
C PRO A 201 5.52 -7.99 8.59
N GLU A 202 4.72 -7.68 7.57
CA GLU A 202 4.89 -6.50 6.73
C GLU A 202 4.78 -5.19 7.54
N LEU A 203 4.09 -5.21 8.68
CA LEU A 203 4.03 -4.06 9.61
C LEU A 203 5.37 -3.78 10.30
N ASP A 204 6.27 -4.75 10.44
CA ASP A 204 7.54 -4.55 11.14
C ASP A 204 8.42 -3.51 10.41
N SER A 205 8.43 -3.52 9.06
CA SER A 205 9.19 -2.56 8.23
C SER A 205 8.73 -1.10 8.34
N ILE A 206 7.50 -0.86 8.84
CA ILE A 206 6.96 0.50 9.03
C ILE A 206 7.57 1.17 10.24
N LEU A 207 8.05 0.36 11.19
CA LEU A 207 8.46 0.76 12.52
C LEU A 207 9.91 1.24 12.57
N ASP A 208 10.65 1.12 11.47
CA ASP A 208 12.02 1.59 11.32
C ASP A 208 12.12 3.12 11.51
N GLU A 209 13.28 3.60 11.96
CA GLU A 209 13.50 5.02 12.28
C GLU A 209 13.30 5.95 11.07
N ASN A 210 13.49 5.41 9.85
CA ASN A 210 13.23 6.08 8.58
C ASN A 210 12.01 5.51 7.82
N GLY A 211 11.17 4.72 8.51
CA GLY A 211 10.01 4.06 7.92
C GLY A 211 8.81 4.99 7.71
N THR A 212 7.73 4.43 7.17
CA THR A 212 6.49 5.16 6.84
C THR A 212 5.94 5.98 8.02
N HIS A 213 6.11 5.53 9.27
CA HIS A 213 5.65 6.26 10.45
C HIS A 213 6.32 7.66 10.60
N THR A 214 7.60 7.79 10.27
CA THR A 214 8.32 9.07 10.31
C THR A 214 7.75 10.04 9.29
N LEU A 215 7.50 9.57 8.06
CA LEU A 215 6.88 10.36 7.00
C LEU A 215 5.44 10.78 7.35
N LEU A 216 4.64 9.89 7.94
CA LEU A 216 3.30 10.22 8.44
C LEU A 216 3.33 11.29 9.54
N THR A 217 4.36 11.27 10.39
CA THR A 217 4.55 12.29 11.43
C THR A 217 4.95 13.64 10.81
N GLN A 218 5.79 13.63 9.77
CA GLN A 218 6.16 14.83 9.02
C GLN A 218 4.94 15.47 8.33
N ALA A 219 4.12 14.66 7.64
CA ALA A 219 2.90 15.16 7.00
C ALA A 219 1.89 15.72 8.02
N LEU A 220 1.75 15.09 9.19
CA LEU A 220 0.94 15.63 10.28
C LEU A 220 1.45 17.00 10.78
N LYS A 221 2.77 17.17 10.87
CA LYS A 221 3.36 18.46 11.25
C LYS A 221 3.02 19.54 10.21
N LEU A 222 3.22 19.25 8.92
CA LEU A 222 2.87 20.17 7.83
C LEU A 222 1.38 20.57 7.89
N ARG A 223 0.48 19.60 8.08
CA ARG A 223 -0.95 19.87 8.27
C ARG A 223 -1.21 20.85 9.41
N ASN A 224 -0.58 20.65 10.57
CA ASN A 224 -0.81 21.48 11.75
C ASN A 224 -0.26 22.89 11.54
N ASP A 225 0.92 23.01 10.93
CA ASP A 225 1.54 24.30 10.62
C ASP A 225 0.65 25.11 9.64
N SER A 226 0.09 24.45 8.61
CA SER A 226 -0.88 25.02 7.68
C SER A 226 -2.24 25.37 8.30
N GLY A 227 -2.64 24.70 9.39
CA GLY A 227 -3.94 24.89 10.05
C GLY A 227 -4.04 26.13 10.92
N HIS A 228 -2.93 26.84 11.14
CA HIS A 228 -2.90 28.08 11.93
C HIS A 228 -3.14 29.36 11.11
N SER A 229 -3.34 29.24 9.79
CA SER A 229 -3.66 30.33 8.86
C SER A 229 -5.17 30.56 8.81
N PHE A 230 -5.72 31.42 9.67
CA PHE A 230 -7.17 31.64 9.79
C PHE A 230 -7.81 32.53 8.68
N SER A 231 -7.14 32.75 7.56
CA SER A 231 -7.62 33.60 6.44
C SER A 231 -7.81 32.80 5.15
N VAL A 232 -8.70 33.28 4.27
CA VAL A 232 -8.80 32.78 2.89
C VAL A 232 -7.44 32.96 2.23
N GLN A 233 -6.71 31.87 2.05
CA GLN A 233 -5.38 31.88 1.46
C GLN A 233 -5.49 32.16 -0.05
N PRO A 234 -4.74 33.13 -0.58
CA PRO A 234 -4.53 33.29 -2.01
C PRO A 234 -4.08 31.98 -2.68
N ALA A 235 -4.42 31.81 -3.96
CA ALA A 235 -4.10 30.59 -4.71
C ALA A 235 -2.59 30.26 -4.71
N HIS A 236 -1.71 31.27 -4.77
CA HIS A 236 -0.26 31.06 -4.76
C HIS A 236 0.26 30.50 -3.43
N GLU A 237 -0.30 30.92 -2.29
CA GLU A 237 0.07 30.35 -0.98
C GLU A 237 -0.36 28.89 -0.88
N LEU A 238 -1.54 28.55 -1.43
CA LEU A 238 -1.99 27.16 -1.49
C LEU A 238 -1.09 26.30 -2.38
N GLU A 239 -0.65 26.83 -3.52
CA GLU A 239 0.30 26.15 -4.42
C GLU A 239 1.66 25.92 -3.75
N GLU A 240 2.18 26.89 -3.00
CA GLU A 240 3.41 26.74 -2.22
C GLU A 240 3.29 25.66 -1.14
N GLU A 241 2.14 25.58 -0.46
CA GLU A 241 1.89 24.52 0.52
C GLU A 241 1.74 23.14 -0.14
N ILE A 242 1.05 23.06 -1.28
CA ILE A 242 0.93 21.81 -2.06
C ILE A 242 2.33 21.33 -2.47
N ALA A 243 3.20 22.22 -2.95
CA ALA A 243 4.57 21.89 -3.33
C ALA A 243 5.41 21.33 -2.17
N GLN A 244 5.04 21.60 -0.91
CA GLN A 244 5.66 21.02 0.28
C GLN A 244 5.02 19.71 0.72
N ILE A 245 3.68 19.60 0.65
CA ILE A 245 2.93 18.43 1.12
C ILE A 245 3.02 17.26 0.14
N GLU A 246 2.90 17.53 -1.17
CA GLU A 246 2.81 16.51 -2.21
C GLU A 246 4.02 15.56 -2.22
N PRO A 247 5.28 16.02 -2.16
CA PRO A 247 6.44 15.12 -2.13
C PRO A 247 6.45 14.22 -0.89
N VAL A 248 5.97 14.72 0.26
CA VAL A 248 5.89 13.92 1.49
C VAL A 248 4.82 12.85 1.36
N VAL A 249 3.64 13.18 0.81
CA VAL A 249 2.58 12.19 0.55
C VAL A 249 3.03 11.16 -0.49
N GLN A 250 3.77 11.56 -1.51
CA GLN A 250 4.37 10.65 -2.49
C GLN A 250 5.27 9.61 -1.81
N LEU A 251 6.20 10.05 -0.95
CA LEU A 251 7.08 9.16 -0.20
C LEU A 251 6.30 8.26 0.78
N ILE A 252 5.22 8.78 1.39
CA ILE A 252 4.31 7.98 2.22
C ILE A 252 3.72 6.83 1.39
N LEU A 253 3.18 7.11 0.21
CA LEU A 253 2.65 6.08 -0.68
C LEU A 253 3.73 5.06 -1.04
N GLU A 254 4.87 5.50 -1.55
CA GLU A 254 5.97 4.61 -1.96
C GLU A 254 6.45 3.69 -0.82
N SER A 255 6.65 4.25 0.38
CA SER A 255 7.04 3.48 1.56
C SER A 255 5.94 2.50 2.02
N ALA A 256 4.67 2.82 1.77
CA ALA A 256 3.52 1.99 2.09
C ALA A 256 3.11 1.02 0.95
N SER A 257 3.95 0.84 -0.08
CA SER A 257 3.63 0.03 -1.27
C SER A 257 3.35 -1.44 -1.00
N TRP A 258 3.83 -1.98 0.12
CA TRP A 258 3.48 -3.32 0.60
C TRP A 258 1.98 -3.49 0.87
N LEU A 259 1.23 -2.40 1.15
CA LEU A 259 -0.24 -2.44 1.29
C LEU A 259 -0.95 -2.96 0.03
N ALA A 260 -0.35 -2.78 -1.15
CA ALA A 260 -0.90 -3.29 -2.41
C ALA A 260 -0.88 -4.84 -2.49
N GLN A 261 -0.10 -5.50 -1.63
CA GLN A 261 -0.02 -6.96 -1.55
C GLN A 261 -1.03 -7.54 -0.57
N LEU A 262 -1.60 -6.72 0.31
CA LEU A 262 -2.62 -7.16 1.26
C LEU A 262 -3.96 -7.39 0.57
N GLN A 263 -4.62 -8.49 0.92
CA GLN A 263 -5.96 -8.80 0.44
C GLN A 263 -6.98 -8.41 1.51
N TYR A 264 -7.68 -7.30 1.28
CA TYR A 264 -8.84 -6.88 2.07
C TYR A 264 -10.09 -7.53 1.51
N ASP A 265 -10.53 -8.62 2.13
CA ASP A 265 -11.64 -9.44 1.64
C ASP A 265 -12.87 -9.19 2.52
N LEU A 266 -13.91 -8.57 1.97
CA LEU A 266 -15.24 -8.52 2.59
C LEU A 266 -15.94 -9.85 2.30
N VAL A 267 -16.17 -10.63 3.34
CA VAL A 267 -16.84 -11.93 3.21
C VAL A 267 -18.34 -11.72 3.23
N ASP A 268 -19.03 -12.06 2.15
CA ASP A 268 -20.49 -11.98 2.07
C ASP A 268 -21.13 -13.26 2.64
N ARG A 269 -20.52 -14.43 2.38
CA ARG A 269 -21.00 -15.73 2.86
C ARG A 269 -19.85 -16.66 3.22
N CYS A 270 -20.10 -17.50 4.24
CA CYS A 270 -19.25 -18.62 4.61
C CYS A 270 -20.14 -19.87 4.68
N GLU A 271 -19.96 -20.81 3.75
CA GLU A 271 -20.82 -21.98 3.58
C GLU A 271 -20.03 -23.26 3.89
N TYR A 272 -20.52 -24.10 4.81
CA TYR A 272 -19.88 -25.39 5.08
C TYR A 272 -20.08 -26.36 3.91
N THR A 273 -18.99 -26.95 3.41
CA THR A 273 -19.00 -27.84 2.22
C THR A 273 -18.92 -29.33 2.57
N GLY A 274 -18.87 -29.69 3.86
CA GLY A 274 -18.65 -31.05 4.33
C GLY A 274 -17.18 -31.35 4.69
N THR A 275 -16.22 -30.76 3.97
CA THR A 275 -14.78 -30.95 4.23
C THR A 275 -14.04 -29.65 4.58
N GLY A 276 -14.73 -28.52 4.54
CA GLY A 276 -14.20 -27.19 4.83
C GLY A 276 -15.28 -26.14 4.66
N PHE A 277 -14.87 -24.92 4.35
CA PHE A 277 -15.80 -23.81 4.14
C PHE A 277 -15.52 -23.13 2.80
N ARG A 278 -16.58 -22.77 2.08
CA ARG A 278 -16.52 -21.94 0.88
C ARG A 278 -16.80 -20.50 1.27
N LEU A 279 -15.86 -19.61 0.98
CA LEU A 279 -16.01 -18.17 1.17
C LEU A 279 -16.38 -17.53 -0.16
N ILE A 280 -17.42 -16.71 -0.12
CA ILE A 280 -17.85 -15.89 -1.25
C ILE A 280 -17.87 -14.45 -0.76
N GLY A 281 -17.27 -13.55 -1.52
CA GLY A 281 -17.12 -12.17 -1.11
C GLY A 281 -16.55 -11.27 -2.19
N ARG A 282 -16.02 -10.13 -1.76
CA ARG A 282 -15.49 -9.07 -2.62
C ARG A 282 -14.17 -8.54 -2.09
N ARG A 283 -13.24 -8.21 -3.00
CA ARG A 283 -11.91 -7.70 -2.66
C ARG A 283 -11.82 -6.18 -2.77
N LEU A 284 -11.59 -5.52 -1.63
CA LEU A 284 -11.57 -4.06 -1.47
C LEU A 284 -10.28 -3.47 -2.03
N ARG A 285 -10.13 -3.51 -3.35
CA ARG A 285 -8.96 -3.01 -4.08
C ARG A 285 -9.36 -1.99 -5.12
N GLY A 286 -8.53 -0.97 -5.27
CA GLY A 286 -8.75 0.10 -6.23
C GLY A 286 -9.81 1.10 -5.77
N SER A 287 -9.99 2.16 -6.55
CA SER A 287 -10.81 3.33 -6.16
C SER A 287 -12.32 3.15 -6.36
N HIS A 288 -12.75 2.12 -7.09
CA HIS A 288 -14.16 1.89 -7.39
C HIS A 288 -14.83 1.05 -6.29
N PRO A 289 -16.06 1.38 -5.85
CA PRO A 289 -16.77 0.62 -4.81
C PRO A 289 -17.38 -0.70 -5.31
N ASP A 290 -17.45 -0.92 -6.63
CA ASP A 290 -17.78 -2.24 -7.20
C ASP A 290 -16.53 -3.10 -7.26
N TRP A 291 -16.27 -3.78 -6.15
CA TRP A 291 -15.11 -4.62 -5.93
C TRP A 291 -15.18 -5.97 -6.64
N GLU A 292 -14.01 -6.49 -7.02
CA GLU A 292 -13.88 -7.79 -7.68
C GLU A 292 -14.42 -8.92 -6.77
N PRO A 293 -15.31 -9.79 -7.28
CA PRO A 293 -15.81 -10.92 -6.50
C PRO A 293 -14.73 -11.99 -6.36
N PHE A 294 -14.78 -12.74 -5.26
CA PHE A 294 -13.96 -13.94 -5.09
C PHE A 294 -14.80 -15.11 -4.60
N ASP A 295 -14.28 -16.30 -4.85
CA ASP A 295 -14.81 -17.58 -4.39
C ASP A 295 -13.63 -18.52 -4.07
N ARG A 296 -13.49 -18.94 -2.81
CA ARG A 296 -12.37 -19.80 -2.38
C ARG A 296 -12.75 -20.76 -1.27
N LEU A 297 -12.03 -21.87 -1.18
CA LEU A 297 -12.13 -22.81 -0.07
C LEU A 297 -11.14 -22.45 1.04
N VAL A 298 -11.57 -22.58 2.29
CA VAL A 298 -10.77 -22.39 3.50
C VAL A 298 -11.02 -23.54 4.49
N SER A 299 -10.09 -23.73 5.42
CA SER A 299 -10.14 -24.81 6.41
C SER A 299 -11.04 -24.50 7.62
N GLY A 300 -11.17 -23.23 7.99
CA GLY A 300 -11.93 -22.79 9.17
C GLY A 300 -13.10 -21.86 8.84
N PRO A 301 -14.15 -21.82 9.69
CA PRO A 301 -15.25 -20.88 9.50
C PRO A 301 -14.80 -19.45 9.76
N VAL A 302 -15.46 -18.51 9.10
CA VAL A 302 -15.30 -17.06 9.35
C VAL A 302 -16.67 -16.41 9.48
N THR A 303 -16.73 -15.25 10.13
CA THR A 303 -17.97 -14.51 10.34
C THR A 303 -18.33 -13.74 9.06
N PRO A 304 -19.52 -13.96 8.47
CA PRO A 304 -19.97 -13.17 7.32
C PRO A 304 -20.13 -11.68 7.66
N HIS A 305 -20.11 -10.84 6.62
CA HIS A 305 -20.21 -9.37 6.68
C HIS A 305 -19.09 -8.69 7.47
N ARG A 306 -17.92 -9.34 7.51
CA ARG A 306 -16.68 -8.82 8.10
C ARG A 306 -15.61 -8.70 7.04
N VAL A 307 -14.69 -7.75 7.26
CA VAL A 307 -13.48 -7.60 6.47
C VAL A 307 -12.35 -8.39 7.12
N TYR A 308 -11.69 -9.21 6.31
CA TYR A 308 -10.52 -9.98 6.68
C TYR A 308 -9.32 -9.51 5.85
N VAL A 309 -8.18 -9.31 6.50
CA VAL A 309 -6.92 -8.93 5.85
C VAL A 309 -5.97 -10.11 5.84
N ASN A 310 -5.48 -10.46 4.66
CA ASN A 310 -4.47 -11.50 4.47
C ASN A 310 -3.19 -10.88 3.91
N GLY A 311 -2.06 -11.19 4.54
CA GLY A 311 -0.73 -10.83 4.05
C GLY A 311 -0.13 -11.93 3.18
N PRO A 312 0.84 -11.61 2.30
CA PRO A 312 1.58 -12.62 1.56
C PRO A 312 2.46 -13.51 2.46
N SER A 313 2.93 -13.00 3.61
CA SER A 313 3.85 -13.73 4.50
C SER A 313 3.17 -14.65 5.51
N ASN A 314 1.88 -14.43 5.81
CA ASN A 314 1.13 -15.22 6.77
C ASN A 314 -0.28 -15.54 6.23
N ALA A 315 -0.65 -16.82 6.27
CA ALA A 315 -1.95 -17.30 5.81
C ALA A 315 -3.09 -17.05 6.82
N ALA A 316 -2.78 -16.67 8.07
CA ALA A 316 -3.78 -16.35 9.08
C ALA A 316 -4.40 -14.99 8.81
N ALA A 317 -5.70 -14.98 8.52
CA ALA A 317 -6.46 -13.75 8.27
C ALA A 317 -6.64 -12.94 9.56
N ILE A 318 -6.44 -11.62 9.48
CA ILE A 318 -6.77 -10.68 10.55
C ILE A 318 -8.21 -10.20 10.34
N GLU A 319 -9.09 -10.49 11.30
CA GLU A 319 -10.43 -9.89 11.32
C GLU A 319 -10.33 -8.42 11.74
N LEU A 320 -10.91 -7.52 10.94
CA LEU A 320 -10.87 -6.09 11.26
C LEU A 320 -11.97 -5.65 12.23
N TRP A 321 -12.99 -6.47 12.48
CA TRP A 321 -13.99 -6.13 13.47
C TRP A 321 -13.44 -6.29 14.89
N PRO A 322 -13.71 -5.36 15.83
CA PRO A 322 -14.61 -4.20 15.75
C PRO A 322 -13.96 -2.87 15.34
N THR A 323 -12.74 -2.87 14.82
CA THR A 323 -11.95 -1.66 14.56
C THR A 323 -12.26 -1.04 13.20
N ALA A 324 -12.65 -1.84 12.22
CA ALA A 324 -13.09 -1.39 10.90
C ALA A 324 -14.04 -2.39 10.23
N ASN A 325 -14.83 -1.90 9.28
CA ASN A 325 -15.66 -2.74 8.41
C ASN A 325 -15.97 -2.03 7.09
N ALA A 326 -16.40 -2.77 6.07
CA ALA A 326 -16.97 -2.20 4.86
C ALA A 326 -18.48 -2.39 4.85
N GLU A 327 -19.21 -1.29 4.67
CA GLU A 327 -20.67 -1.27 4.77
C GLU A 327 -21.29 -0.29 3.78
N LEU A 328 -22.57 -0.50 3.44
CA LEU A 328 -23.32 0.45 2.62
C LEU A 328 -23.60 1.71 3.45
N CYS A 329 -23.05 2.85 3.03
CA CYS A 329 -23.25 4.11 3.72
C CYS A 329 -24.71 4.58 3.60
N PRO A 330 -25.40 4.91 4.70
CA PRO A 330 -26.80 5.34 4.67
C PRO A 330 -26.98 6.73 4.02
N LYS A 331 -25.94 7.58 4.04
CA LYS A 331 -25.99 8.94 3.49
C LYS A 331 -25.88 8.95 1.96
N CYS A 332 -24.85 8.29 1.42
CA CYS A 332 -24.55 8.32 -0.02
C CYS A 332 -24.99 7.06 -0.78
N ARG A 333 -25.44 6.01 -0.07
CA ARG A 333 -25.85 4.72 -0.64
C ARG A 333 -24.75 4.04 -1.48
N GLN A 334 -23.49 4.27 -1.13
CA GLN A 334 -22.32 3.63 -1.72
C GLN A 334 -21.61 2.79 -0.66
N TRP A 335 -20.91 1.74 -1.09
CA TRP A 335 -20.04 0.99 -0.20
C TRP A 335 -18.89 1.90 0.24
N GLU A 336 -18.67 1.95 1.56
CA GLU A 336 -17.57 2.69 2.15
C GLU A 336 -16.83 1.81 3.16
N PHE A 337 -15.54 2.05 3.31
CA PHE A 337 -14.73 1.45 4.37
C PHE A 337 -14.72 2.39 5.57
N PHE A 338 -15.25 1.92 6.68
CA PHE A 338 -15.38 2.67 7.93
C PHE A 338 -14.37 2.14 8.94
N VAL A 339 -13.69 3.06 9.62
CA VAL A 339 -12.74 2.75 10.70
C VAL A 339 -13.22 3.44 11.96
N ILE A 340 -12.97 2.85 13.12
CA ILE A 340 -13.38 3.38 14.42
C ILE A 340 -12.94 4.83 14.60
N ASN A 341 -13.88 5.67 15.02
CA ASN A 341 -13.66 7.10 15.22
C ASN A 341 -13.85 7.47 16.69
N GLU A 342 -14.94 7.00 17.30
CA GLU A 342 -15.26 7.26 18.70
C GLU A 342 -15.82 6.00 19.36
N VAL A 343 -15.57 5.86 20.66
CA VAL A 343 -16.14 4.81 21.50
C VAL A 343 -16.77 5.42 22.74
N HIS A 344 -18.08 5.22 22.87
CA HIS A 344 -18.85 5.62 24.03
C HIS A 344 -19.60 4.42 24.61
N ARG A 345 -19.14 3.98 25.79
CA ARG A 345 -19.65 2.77 26.49
C ARG A 345 -19.55 1.51 25.62
N TYR A 346 -20.65 1.12 24.98
CA TYR A 346 -20.78 -0.06 24.12
C TYR A 346 -21.10 0.31 22.67
N THR A 347 -21.15 1.61 22.34
CA THR A 347 -21.35 2.08 20.98
C THR A 347 -20.03 2.59 20.43
N ALA A 348 -19.66 2.14 19.23
CA ALA A 348 -18.59 2.70 18.44
C ALA A 348 -19.18 3.47 17.25
N THR A 349 -18.74 4.70 17.08
CA THR A 349 -18.96 5.46 15.85
C THR A 349 -17.79 5.15 14.92
N LEU A 350 -18.09 4.68 13.72
CA LEU A 350 -17.11 4.42 12.66
C LEU A 350 -17.20 5.52 11.61
N ARG A 351 -16.06 5.99 11.09
CA ARG A 351 -15.96 7.07 10.10
C ARG A 351 -15.25 6.59 8.83
N SER A 352 -15.78 6.96 7.67
CA SER A 352 -15.18 6.67 6.37
C SER A 352 -14.16 7.73 5.93
N GLY A 353 -13.44 7.48 4.83
CA GLY A 353 -12.54 8.47 4.21
C GLY A 353 -13.25 9.71 3.65
N ARG A 354 -14.59 9.68 3.55
CA ARG A 354 -15.44 10.80 3.13
C ARG A 354 -16.11 11.52 4.30
N ASP A 355 -15.68 11.24 5.53
CA ASP A 355 -16.22 11.82 6.76
C ASP A 355 -17.70 11.46 7.01
N HIS A 356 -18.20 10.39 6.38
CA HIS A 356 -19.49 9.80 6.75
C HIS A 356 -19.32 8.93 7.99
N GLU A 357 -20.35 8.90 8.83
CA GLU A 357 -20.33 8.22 10.12
C GLU A 357 -21.50 7.25 10.26
N ILE A 358 -21.23 6.12 10.93
CA ILE A 358 -22.21 5.11 11.29
C ILE A 358 -21.97 4.64 12.73
N ASP A 359 -23.04 4.34 13.47
CA ASP A 359 -22.94 3.82 14.83
C ASP A 359 -23.14 2.30 14.87
N ARG A 360 -22.31 1.61 15.63
CA ARG A 360 -22.36 0.15 15.79
C ARG A 360 -22.21 -0.23 17.26
N GLN A 361 -22.89 -1.29 17.68
CA GLN A 361 -22.69 -1.86 19.01
C GLN A 361 -21.42 -2.72 19.02
N LEU A 362 -20.54 -2.47 19.99
CA LEU A 362 -19.41 -3.32 20.33
C LEU A 362 -19.97 -4.50 21.13
N THR A 363 -20.12 -5.65 20.46
CA THR A 363 -20.52 -6.92 21.07
C THR A 363 -19.38 -7.58 21.82
#